data_AF-A0A3D5BIS2-F1
#
_entry.id   AF-A0A3D5BIS2-F1
#
_cell.length_a   1.000
_cell.length_b   1.000
_cell.length_c   1.000
_cell.angle_alpha   90.00
_cell.angle_beta   90.00
_cell.angle_gamma   90.00
#
_symmetry.space_group_name_H-M   'P 1'
#
loop_
_entity.id
_entity.type
_entity.pdbx_description
1 polymer ?
#
loop_
_entity_poly.entity_id
_entity_poly.type
_entity_poly.pdbx_seq_one_letter_code
_entity_poly.pdbx_strand_id
1 'polypeptide(L)' 'MQLATARSACRQFGQALRLKLKQGWSLLRELSGDDAYERYLQHQALHHPDETPLCRHAFFKREQQQKWQGVKRCC' A
#
# COMPACT_ATOMS: atom_id res chain seq x y z
N MET A 1 11.52 -46.38 2.60
CA MET A 1 11.33 -45.05 3.23
C MET A 1 11.77 -43.89 2.32
N GLN A 2 11.41 -43.85 1.03
CA GLN A 2 11.87 -42.79 0.09
C GLN A 2 10.75 -42.04 -0.65
N LEU A 3 9.48 -42.47 -0.54
CA LEU A 3 8.37 -41.88 -1.31
C LEU A 3 7.71 -40.64 -0.64
N ALA A 4 8.01 -40.36 0.63
CA ALA A 4 7.38 -39.26 1.38
C ALA A 4 7.98 -37.87 1.09
N THR A 5 9.24 -37.80 0.68
CA THR A 5 9.98 -36.56 0.44
C THR A 5 9.54 -35.84 -0.84
N ALA A 6 9.26 -36.58 -1.92
CA ALA A 6 8.83 -36.00 -3.19
C ALA A 6 7.48 -35.25 -3.09
N ARG A 7 6.53 -35.79 -2.29
CA ARG A 7 5.21 -35.18 -2.05
C ARG A 7 5.25 -33.99 -1.09
N SER A 8 6.32 -33.89 -0.29
CA SER A 8 6.58 -32.74 0.59
C SER A 8 7.17 -31.58 -0.21
N ALA A 9 8.16 -31.85 -1.07
CA ALA A 9 8.81 -30.83 -1.89
C ALA A 9 7.82 -30.07 -2.79
N CYS A 10 6.94 -30.76 -3.51
CA CYS A 10 5.93 -30.12 -4.38
C CYS A 10 4.93 -29.25 -3.60
N ARG A 11 4.53 -29.66 -2.39
CA ARG A 11 3.68 -28.85 -1.49
C ARG A 11 4.42 -27.62 -0.95
N GLN A 12 5.71 -27.77 -0.67
CA GLN A 12 6.56 -26.69 -0.13
C GLN A 12 6.79 -25.58 -1.16
N PHE A 13 6.99 -25.95 -2.43
CA PHE A 13 7.09 -24.98 -3.53
C PHE A 13 5.78 -24.20 -3.75
N GLY A 14 4.62 -24.88 -3.70
CA GLY A 14 3.32 -24.20 -3.81
C GLY A 14 3.04 -23.23 -2.64
N GLN A 15 3.49 -23.57 -1.44
CA GLN A 15 3.36 -22.68 -0.27
C GLN A 15 4.29 -21.46 -0.37
N ALA A 16 5.54 -21.65 -0.79
CA ALA A 16 6.48 -20.55 -1.01
C ALA A 16 5.97 -19.57 -2.07
N LEU A 17 5.42 -20.07 -3.18
CA LEU A 17 4.84 -19.23 -4.24
C LEU A 17 3.65 -18.41 -3.73
N ARG A 18 2.75 -19.01 -2.92
CA ARG A 18 1.63 -18.29 -2.29
C ARG A 18 2.10 -17.16 -1.38
N LEU A 19 3.15 -17.38 -0.59
CA LEU A 19 3.71 -16.35 0.30
C LEU A 19 4.32 -15.21 -0.50
N LYS A 20 5.07 -15.52 -1.57
CA LYS A 20 5.65 -14.52 -2.48
C LYS A 20 4.57 -13.71 -3.21
N LEU A 21 3.50 -14.35 -3.69
CA LEU A 21 2.35 -13.67 -4.28
C LEU A 21 1.66 -12.73 -3.27
N LYS A 22 1.47 -13.17 -2.02
CA LYS A 22 0.90 -12.31 -0.96
C LYS A 22 1.78 -11.10 -0.66
N GLN A 23 3.09 -11.29 -0.58
CA GLN A 23 4.05 -10.19 -0.37
C GLN A 23 4.03 -9.20 -1.54
N GLY A 24 4.08 -9.71 -2.78
CA GLY A 24 4.00 -8.89 -3.98
C GLY A 24 2.68 -8.13 -4.07
N TRP A 25 1.56 -8.75 -3.72
CA TRP A 25 0.24 -8.10 -3.68
C TRP A 25 0.18 -6.98 -2.65
N SER A 26 0.73 -7.18 -1.45
CA SER A 26 0.79 -6.15 -0.41
C SER A 26 1.60 -4.94 -0.88
N LEU A 27 2.77 -5.18 -1.50
CA LEU A 27 3.63 -4.13 -2.03
C LEU A 27 2.98 -3.38 -3.18
N LEU A 28 2.29 -4.10 -4.07
CA LEU A 28 1.58 -3.50 -5.20
C LEU A 28 0.43 -2.61 -4.72
N ARG A 29 -0.25 -3.00 -3.63
CA ARG A 29 -1.32 -2.21 -3.00
C ARG A 29 -0.78 -0.92 -2.36
N GLU A 30 0.37 -1.02 -1.69
CA GLU A 30 1.07 0.13 -1.09
C GLU A 30 1.58 1.10 -2.17
N LEU A 31 2.15 0.58 -3.25
CA LEU A 31 2.67 1.35 -4.40
C LEU A 31 1.57 1.94 -5.28
N SER A 32 0.41 1.28 -5.40
CA SER A 32 -0.74 1.80 -6.16
C SER A 32 -1.32 3.07 -5.56
N GLY A 33 -0.94 3.43 -4.32
CA GLY A 33 -1.47 4.62 -3.65
C GLY A 33 -2.91 4.45 -3.17
N ASP A 34 -3.41 3.21 -3.09
CA ASP A 34 -4.73 2.92 -2.51
C ASP A 34 -4.75 3.35 -1.03
N ASP A 35 -3.62 3.15 -0.35
CA ASP A 35 -3.38 3.55 1.04
C ASP A 35 -2.86 5.00 1.16
N ALA A 36 -2.82 5.79 0.07
CA ALA A 36 -2.32 7.17 0.11
C ALA A 36 -3.16 8.06 1.04
N TYR A 37 -4.48 7.84 1.07
CA TYR A 37 -5.38 8.58 1.96
C TYR A 37 -5.13 8.23 3.43
N GLU A 38 -4.89 6.96 3.75
CA GLU A 38 -4.59 6.52 5.11
C GLU A 38 -3.27 7.10 5.62
N ARG A 39 -2.24 7.12 4.76
CA ARG A 39 -0.96 7.80 5.06
C ARG A 39 -1.14 9.29 5.27
N TYR A 40 -2.01 9.94 4.49
CA TYR A 40 -2.37 11.34 4.70
C TYR A 40 -3.04 11.56 6.07
N LEU A 41 -3.98 10.70 6.47
CA LEU A 41 -4.64 10.80 7.78
C LEU A 41 -3.65 10.63 8.93
N GLN A 42 -2.72 9.67 8.82
CA GLN A 42 -1.65 9.50 9.81
C GLN A 42 -0.76 10.74 9.90
N HIS A 43 -0.33 11.27 8.76
CA HIS A 43 0.46 12.51 8.72
C HIS A 43 -0.32 13.70 9.31
N GLN A 44 -1.60 13.86 8.97
CA GLN A 44 -2.46 14.90 9.52
C GLN A 44 -2.60 14.76 11.04
N ALA A 45 -2.83 13.56 11.55
CA ALA A 45 -2.94 13.32 12.99
C ALA A 45 -1.63 13.62 13.74
N LEU A 46 -0.47 13.42 13.10
CA LEU A 46 0.84 13.66 13.69
C LEU A 46 1.28 15.13 13.62
N HIS A 47 1.00 15.82 12.51
CA HIS A 47 1.52 17.17 12.24
C HIS A 47 0.47 18.29 12.38
N HIS A 48 -0.81 17.96 12.24
CA HIS A 48 -1.93 18.91 12.24
C HIS A 48 -3.14 18.35 13.02
N PRO A 49 -2.99 17.98 14.31
CA PRO A 49 -4.06 17.37 15.10
C PRO A 49 -5.27 18.28 15.31
N ASP A 50 -5.07 19.60 15.27
CA ASP A 50 -6.12 20.61 15.48
C ASP A 50 -6.91 20.94 14.20
N GLU A 51 -6.45 20.46 13.04
CA GLU A 51 -7.11 20.70 11.75
C GLU A 51 -7.96 19.50 11.33
N THR A 52 -9.15 19.79 10.80
CA THR A 52 -10.03 18.73 10.29
C THR A 52 -9.45 18.12 9.01
N PRO A 53 -9.22 16.80 8.95
CA PRO A 53 -8.68 16.15 7.76
C PRO A 53 -9.61 16.33 6.56
N LEU A 54 -9.01 16.47 5.38
CA LEU A 54 -9.74 16.47 4.11
C LEU A 54 -10.51 15.17 3.92
N CYS A 55 -11.70 15.24 3.36
CA CYS A 55 -12.41 14.03 2.92
C CYS A 55 -11.67 13.37 1.75
N ARG A 56 -11.83 12.06 1.59
CA ARG A 56 -11.11 11.26 0.58
C ARG A 56 -11.16 11.86 -0.83
N HIS A 57 -12.34 12.32 -1.26
CA HIS A 57 -12.51 12.94 -2.57
C HIS A 57 -11.74 14.27 -2.71
N ALA A 58 -11.76 15.13 -1.68
CA ALA A 58 -11.04 16.39 -1.68
C ALA A 58 -9.52 16.18 -1.70
N PHE A 59 -9.02 15.17 -0.97
CA PHE A 59 -7.62 14.77 -0.99
C PHE A 59 -7.14 14.42 -2.42
N PHE A 60 -7.85 13.51 -3.11
CA PHE A 60 -7.47 13.11 -4.47
C PHE A 60 -7.62 14.24 -5.49
N LYS A 61 -8.60 15.13 -5.31
CA LYS A 61 -8.74 16.32 -6.16
C LYS A 61 -7.55 17.27 -5.97
N ARG A 62 -7.12 17.49 -4.73
CA ARG A 62 -5.94 18.31 -4.40
C ARG A 62 -4.66 17.69 -4.97
N GLU A 63 -4.45 16.39 -4.81
CA GLU A 63 -3.29 15.70 -5.40
C GLU A 63 -3.24 15.82 -6.92
N GLN A 64 -4.37 15.63 -7.60
CA GLN A 64 -4.45 15.81 -9.05
C GLN A 64 -4.12 17.24 -9.44
N GLN A 65 -4.71 18.23 -8.76
CA GLN A 65 -4.39 19.63 -9.02
C GLN A 65 -2.90 19.93 -8.81
N GLN A 66 -2.30 19.45 -7.73
CA GLN A 66 -0.86 19.62 -7.48
C GLN A 66 0.01 18.95 -8.55
N LYS A 67 -0.40 17.77 -9.04
CA LYS A 67 0.30 17.06 -10.13
C LYS A 67 0.34 17.88 -11.42
N TRP A 68 -0.71 18.66 -11.71
CA TRP A 68 -0.84 19.42 -12.96
C TRP A 68 -0.52 20.92 -12.83
N GLN A 69 -0.53 21.49 -11.62
CA GLN A 69 -0.28 22.92 -11.40
C GLN A 69 1.19 23.26 -11.07
N GLY A 70 2.09 22.27 -11.04
CA GLY A 70 3.54 22.47 -10.95
C GLY A 70 4.07 22.97 -9.60
N VAL A 71 3.20 23.50 -8.73
CA VAL A 71 3.58 23.97 -7.39
C VAL A 71 3.36 22.84 -6.37
N LYS A 72 4.45 22.17 -5.98
CA LYS A 72 4.46 21.25 -4.84
C LYS A 72 4.81 22.02 -3.58
N ARG A 73 3.82 22.36 -2.75
CA ARG A 73 4.10 22.81 -1.38
C ARG A 73 3.94 21.60 -0.46
N CYS A 74 5.00 21.27 0.26
CA CYS A 74 4.92 20.34 1.37
C CYS A 74 4.23 21.10 2.50
N CYS A 75 2.92 20.87 2.64
CA CYS A 75 1.94 21.25 3.69
C CYS A 75 0.57 21.35 3.00
#